data_AF-A0A0Q5T8Q3-F1
#
_entry.id   AF-A0A0Q5T8Q3-F1
#
_cell.length_a   1.000
_cell.length_b   1.000
_cell.length_c   1.000
_cell.angle_alpha   90.00
_cell.angle_beta   90.00
_cell.angle_gamma   90.00
#
_symmetry.space_group_name_H-M   'P 1'
#
loop_
_entity.id
_entity.type
_entity.pdbx_description
1 polymer ?
#
loop_
_entity_poly.entity_id
_entity_poly.type
_entity_poly.pdbx_seq_one_letter_code
_entity_poly.pdbx_strand_id
1 'polypeptide(L)'
;MKKTSILLLLVLFARISLANQILIPMDKSQTNHLKAYGLAYILLKGDIDVEWLLNYRGGSFKVQYSKSIENECKLRAISYEIMSEAASAQLNNEISNPSINMDVVKLHKAAKIAVYSPIKISPAEFENTDAVLLVLKYAEIPFEVIYDEEILKGELPKYDWLHLHHEDFTGQFGKNLRRTSQEDIKAQEAIANRFGYTKVPQMKLAVAKLIKEFCAGGGFLFAMCSGAETFDIALAAEGVDIVDNLDGDGIDPDAQSKLDFEKTFAFHNFKLQLDEYEGMNFSDINSSAGRYRSWGENDVYFSLFDFSAKWDVIPAMLVQNHENLIREFFGQTTAFSKYTVKPSALVMGTSSSSDRYIYGEMGRGQWTFYGGHDPEGRGGGGRRMPTDLNLYPNSPGYRLILNNILFPSARKKKRKT
;
A
#
# COMPACT_ATOMS: atom_id res chain seq x y z
N MET A 1 63.01 -12.46 17.93
CA MET A 1 61.87 -12.23 18.85
C MET A 1 61.18 -10.88 18.61
N LYS A 2 61.88 -9.73 18.61
CA LYS A 2 61.23 -8.41 18.39
C LYS A 2 60.51 -8.24 17.03
N LYS A 3 61.08 -8.75 15.92
CA LYS A 3 60.48 -8.64 14.58
C LYS A 3 59.21 -9.49 14.39
N THR A 4 59.17 -10.69 14.97
CA THR A 4 58.01 -11.58 14.92
C THR A 4 56.84 -11.07 15.76
N SER A 5 57.10 -10.44 16.91
CA SER A 5 56.05 -9.80 17.73
C SER A 5 55.42 -8.58 17.06
N ILE A 6 56.20 -7.78 16.33
CA ILE A 6 55.69 -6.61 15.56
C ILE A 6 54.81 -7.07 14.40
N LEU A 7 55.21 -8.14 13.68
CA LEU A 7 54.42 -8.71 12.59
C LEU A 7 53.09 -9.29 13.11
N LEU A 8 53.10 -9.97 14.26
CA LEU A 8 51.89 -10.49 14.90
C LEU A 8 50.95 -9.36 15.34
N LEU A 9 51.50 -8.25 15.85
CA LEU A 9 50.73 -7.05 16.21
C LEU A 9 50.10 -6.40 14.97
N LEU A 10 50.84 -6.26 13.87
CA LEU A 10 50.34 -5.73 12.59
C LEU A 10 49.24 -6.60 11.99
N VAL A 11 49.33 -7.93 12.09
CA VAL A 11 48.28 -8.87 11.64
C VAL A 11 47.03 -8.81 12.53
N LEU A 12 47.20 -8.53 13.83
CA LEU A 12 46.09 -8.32 14.76
C LEU A 12 45.38 -6.97 14.51
N PHE A 13 46.11 -5.92 14.12
CA PHE A 13 45.51 -4.62 13.74
C PHE A 13 44.92 -4.61 12.32
N ALA A 14 45.39 -5.47 11.41
CA ALA A 14 44.84 -5.60 10.05
C ALA A 14 43.40 -6.14 10.01
N ARG A 15 42.85 -6.61 11.14
CA ARG A 15 41.47 -7.09 11.25
C ARG A 15 40.44 -6.01 11.54
N ILE A 16 40.85 -4.76 11.78
CA ILE A 16 39.93 -3.62 11.83
C ILE A 16 39.78 -3.06 10.41
N SER A 17 39.24 -3.88 9.52
CA SER A 17 38.75 -3.42 8.23
C SER A 17 37.46 -2.64 8.50
N LEU A 18 37.59 -1.33 8.68
CA LEU A 18 36.46 -0.41 8.77
C LEU A 18 35.63 -0.52 7.50
N ALA A 19 34.36 -0.86 7.63
CA ALA A 19 33.54 -1.29 6.52
C ALA A 19 32.65 -0.12 6.06
N ASN A 20 32.96 0.46 4.91
CA ASN A 20 32.21 1.56 4.30
C ASN A 20 30.71 1.23 4.21
N GLN A 21 29.87 2.25 4.17
CA GLN A 21 28.43 2.09 3.96
C GLN A 21 28.04 2.61 2.57
N ILE A 22 26.92 2.14 2.06
CA ILE A 22 26.21 2.74 0.93
C ILE A 22 24.99 3.46 1.49
N LEU A 23 24.88 4.75 1.21
CA LEU A 23 23.67 5.53 1.41
C LEU A 23 22.95 5.65 0.07
N ILE A 24 21.66 5.31 0.05
CA ILE A 24 20.77 5.48 -1.09
C ILE A 24 19.86 6.66 -0.73
N PRO A 25 20.17 7.87 -1.23
CA PRO A 25 19.34 9.04 -0.96
C PRO A 25 17.95 8.84 -1.55
N MET A 26 16.93 9.30 -0.82
CA MET A 26 15.53 9.22 -1.24
C MET A 26 14.87 10.61 -1.32
N ASP A 27 15.70 11.65 -1.40
CA ASP A 27 15.30 13.02 -1.73
C ASP A 27 15.33 13.23 -3.26
N LYS A 28 15.31 14.49 -3.71
CA LYS A 28 15.28 14.84 -5.13
C LYS A 28 16.56 14.47 -5.91
N SER A 29 17.65 14.08 -5.25
CA SER A 29 18.88 13.67 -5.96
C SER A 29 18.85 12.22 -6.47
N GLN A 30 17.81 11.46 -6.11
CA GLN A 30 17.64 10.09 -6.56
C GLN A 30 17.18 10.04 -8.02
N THR A 31 17.84 9.21 -8.83
CA THR A 31 17.49 9.00 -10.23
C THR A 31 16.35 8.00 -10.42
N ASN A 32 16.15 7.07 -9.47
CA ASN A 32 15.06 6.11 -9.52
C ASN A 32 14.60 5.65 -8.12
N HIS A 33 13.63 6.36 -7.53
CA HIS A 33 13.08 6.02 -6.21
C HIS A 33 12.41 4.64 -6.23
N LEU A 34 11.61 4.33 -7.26
CA LEU A 34 10.80 3.10 -7.25
C LEU A 34 11.69 1.85 -7.31
N LYS A 35 12.76 1.86 -8.12
CA LYS A 35 13.77 0.79 -8.12
C LYS A 35 14.56 0.71 -6.82
N ALA A 36 14.74 1.81 -6.08
CA ALA A 36 15.43 1.81 -4.79
C ALA A 36 14.68 1.01 -3.71
N TYR A 37 13.34 1.07 -3.67
CA TYR A 37 12.54 0.17 -2.82
C TYR A 37 12.70 -1.29 -3.25
N GLY A 38 12.73 -1.55 -4.56
CA GLY A 38 13.01 -2.86 -5.12
C GLY A 38 14.35 -3.45 -4.65
N LEU A 39 15.41 -2.63 -4.72
CA LEU A 39 16.71 -2.99 -4.19
C LEU A 39 16.64 -3.29 -2.69
N ALA A 40 16.03 -2.42 -1.89
CA ALA A 40 15.87 -2.66 -0.45
C ALA A 40 15.15 -3.99 -0.16
N TYR A 41 14.08 -4.30 -0.89
CA TYR A 41 13.36 -5.57 -0.76
C TYR A 41 14.25 -6.77 -1.13
N ILE A 42 14.98 -6.72 -2.24
CA ILE A 42 15.87 -7.81 -2.70
C ILE A 42 16.99 -8.07 -1.69
N LEU A 43 17.55 -7.02 -1.09
CA LEU A 43 18.54 -7.17 -0.02
C LEU A 43 17.95 -7.90 1.20
N LEU A 44 16.76 -7.51 1.63
CA LEU A 44 16.05 -8.18 2.72
C LEU A 44 15.68 -9.63 2.40
N LYS A 45 15.41 -9.95 1.13
CA LYS A 45 15.17 -11.32 0.67
C LYS A 45 16.45 -12.17 0.70
N GLY A 46 17.62 -11.53 0.55
CA GLY A 46 18.94 -12.14 0.67
C GLY A 46 19.52 -12.08 2.09
N ASP A 47 18.68 -11.87 3.12
CA ASP A 47 19.08 -11.75 4.53
C ASP A 47 20.11 -10.63 4.81
N ILE A 48 20.08 -9.55 4.01
CA ILE A 48 20.88 -8.36 4.22
C ILE A 48 20.01 -7.28 4.88
N ASP A 49 20.38 -6.92 6.10
CA ASP A 49 19.72 -5.85 6.86
C ASP A 49 19.83 -4.49 6.15
N VAL A 50 18.73 -3.73 6.17
CA VAL A 50 18.65 -2.37 5.62
C VAL A 50 18.26 -1.40 6.73
N GLU A 51 19.00 -0.30 6.89
CA GLU A 51 18.62 0.79 7.78
C GLU A 51 17.79 1.82 6.98
N TRP A 52 16.53 2.00 7.37
CA TRP A 52 15.67 3.06 6.83
C TRP A 52 15.77 4.30 7.73
N LEU A 53 16.30 5.38 7.16
CA LEU A 53 16.57 6.64 7.85
C LEU A 53 15.36 7.56 7.71
N LEU A 54 14.42 7.46 8.65
CA LEU A 54 13.16 8.20 8.61
C LEU A 54 13.39 9.70 8.74
N ASN A 55 12.68 10.47 7.91
CA ASN A 55 12.75 11.93 7.81
C ASN A 55 14.15 12.48 7.44
N TYR A 56 15.11 11.61 7.12
CA TYR A 56 16.42 12.00 6.60
C TYR A 56 16.44 11.82 5.09
N ARG A 57 16.59 12.93 4.36
CA ARG A 57 16.65 12.97 2.88
C ARG A 57 15.57 12.10 2.25
N GLY A 58 14.31 12.40 2.58
CA GLY A 58 13.13 11.72 2.05
C GLY A 58 12.97 10.25 2.42
N GLY A 59 13.62 9.78 3.49
CA GLY A 59 13.54 8.39 3.94
C GLY A 59 14.62 7.52 3.32
N SER A 60 15.87 7.96 3.39
CA SER A 60 17.01 7.27 2.74
C SER A 60 17.24 5.86 3.28
N PHE A 61 17.79 4.98 2.44
CA PHE A 61 18.24 3.66 2.88
C PHE A 61 19.75 3.67 3.09
N LYS A 62 20.23 2.93 4.08
CA LYS A 62 21.65 2.74 4.34
C LYS A 62 21.94 1.26 4.56
N VAL A 63 22.99 0.78 3.91
CA VAL A 63 23.38 -0.64 3.93
C VAL A 63 24.90 -0.77 3.97
N GLN A 64 25.37 -1.92 4.46
CA GLN A 64 26.79 -2.25 4.43
C GLN A 64 27.30 -2.25 2.99
N TYR A 65 28.44 -1.60 2.73
CA TYR A 65 29.03 -1.61 1.39
C TYR A 65 29.39 -3.04 0.98
N SER A 66 28.97 -3.40 -0.24
CA SER A 66 29.54 -4.50 -0.98
C SER A 66 29.59 -4.12 -2.46
N LYS A 67 30.55 -4.69 -3.19
CA LYS A 67 30.67 -4.42 -4.62
C LYS A 67 29.43 -4.88 -5.40
N SER A 68 28.78 -5.96 -4.93
CA SER A 68 27.54 -6.47 -5.50
C SER A 68 26.42 -5.44 -5.41
N ILE A 69 26.23 -4.83 -4.24
CA ILE A 69 25.18 -3.81 -4.03
C ILE A 69 25.47 -2.56 -4.86
N GLU A 70 26.73 -2.13 -4.91
CA GLU A 70 27.15 -1.00 -5.75
C GLU A 70 26.81 -1.23 -7.23
N ASN A 71 27.05 -2.45 -7.73
CA ASN A 71 26.73 -2.82 -9.11
C ASN A 71 25.21 -2.85 -9.34
N GLU A 72 24.42 -3.38 -8.41
CA GLU A 72 22.95 -3.35 -8.49
C GLU A 72 22.42 -1.92 -8.58
N CYS A 73 22.95 -0.98 -7.77
CA CYS A 73 22.58 0.42 -7.86
C CYS A 73 22.83 0.98 -9.26
N LYS A 74 23.99 0.69 -9.87
CA LYS A 74 24.32 1.15 -11.23
C LYS A 74 23.40 0.53 -12.28
N LEU A 75 23.17 -0.77 -12.22
CA LEU A 75 22.33 -1.50 -13.18
C LEU A 75 20.89 -1.01 -13.16
N ARG A 76 20.38 -0.65 -11.98
CA ARG A 76 19.01 -0.16 -11.78
C ARG A 76 18.87 1.35 -11.89
N ALA A 77 19.95 2.06 -12.25
CA ALA A 77 20.02 3.52 -12.30
C ALA A 77 19.55 4.18 -10.99
N ILE A 78 20.03 3.67 -9.85
CA ILE A 78 19.79 4.20 -8.51
C ILE A 78 21.01 5.04 -8.08
N SER A 79 20.80 6.31 -7.76
CA SER A 79 21.83 7.16 -7.13
C SER A 79 22.22 6.59 -5.78
N TYR A 80 23.52 6.59 -5.47
CA TYR A 80 24.05 6.14 -4.20
C TYR A 80 25.34 6.89 -3.83
N GLU A 81 25.66 6.91 -2.54
CA GLU A 81 26.86 7.54 -1.98
C GLU A 81 27.63 6.51 -1.16
N ILE A 82 28.95 6.44 -1.34
CA ILE A 82 29.82 5.61 -0.50
C ILE A 82 30.26 6.46 0.69
N MET A 83 29.90 6.02 1.89
CA MET A 83 30.26 6.68 3.14
C MET A 83 31.40 5.93 3.83
N SER A 84 32.38 6.67 4.33
CA SER A 84 33.33 6.12 5.29
C SER A 84 32.60 5.76 6.59
N GLU A 85 33.20 4.88 7.39
CA GLU A 85 32.64 4.54 8.71
C GLU A 85 32.50 5.76 9.61
N ALA A 86 33.49 6.67 9.60
CA ALA A 86 33.43 7.92 10.36
C ALA A 86 32.24 8.80 9.96
N ALA A 87 31.98 8.93 8.66
CA ALA A 87 30.82 9.68 8.17
C ALA A 87 29.50 9.01 8.54
N SER A 88 29.41 7.67 8.47
CA SER A 88 28.23 6.91 8.88
C SER A 88 27.96 7.06 10.39
N ALA A 89 29.00 7.01 11.23
CA ALA A 89 28.89 7.21 12.66
C ALA A 89 28.43 8.63 13.00
N GLN A 90 28.94 9.64 12.30
CA GLN A 90 28.49 11.03 12.45
C GLN A 90 27.02 11.19 12.09
N LEU A 91 26.58 10.61 10.96
CA LEU A 91 25.17 10.61 10.55
C LEU A 91 24.27 9.92 11.59
N ASN A 92 24.70 8.77 12.12
CA ASN A 92 23.95 8.07 13.16
C ASN A 92 23.80 8.91 14.43
N ASN A 93 24.84 9.65 14.83
CA ASN A 93 24.79 10.55 15.98
C ASN A 93 23.84 11.73 15.74
N GLU A 94 23.81 12.28 14.52
CA GLU A 94 22.87 13.33 14.13
C GLU A 94 21.42 12.82 14.22
N ILE A 95 21.10 11.69 13.58
CA ILE A 95 19.76 11.10 13.59
C ILE A 95 19.31 10.74 15.02
N SER A 96 20.25 10.27 15.85
CA SER A 96 19.96 9.89 17.24
C SER A 96 19.68 11.08 18.15
N ASN A 97 19.95 12.32 17.72
CA ASN A 97 19.68 13.51 18.50
C ASN A 97 18.18 13.60 18.85
N PRO A 98 17.80 13.64 20.16
CA PRO A 98 16.41 13.74 20.57
C PRO A 98 15.68 14.99 20.04
N SER A 99 16.41 16.07 19.77
CA SER A 99 15.87 17.35 19.30
C SER A 99 15.60 17.40 17.79
N ILE A 100 16.00 16.38 17.04
CA ILE A 100 15.80 16.30 15.57
C ILE A 100 14.74 15.24 15.28
N ASN A 101 13.75 15.57 14.45
CA ASN A 101 12.69 14.64 14.07
C ASN A 101 13.14 13.60 13.02
N MET A 102 14.15 12.79 13.35
CA MET A 102 14.66 11.68 12.54
C MET A 102 14.81 10.42 13.41
N ASP A 103 14.76 9.24 12.80
CA ASP A 103 15.09 7.98 13.49
C ASP A 103 15.59 6.93 12.49
N VAL A 104 16.27 5.91 13.00
CA VAL A 104 16.67 4.73 12.23
C VAL A 104 15.77 3.56 12.56
N VAL A 105 15.12 3.02 11.52
CA VAL A 105 14.39 1.75 11.58
C VAL A 105 15.22 0.68 10.88
N LYS A 106 15.47 -0.44 11.56
CA LYS A 106 16.15 -1.59 10.97
C LYS A 106 15.15 -2.55 10.35
N LEU A 107 15.35 -2.83 9.07
CA LEU A 107 14.60 -3.81 8.28
C LEU A 107 15.44 -5.09 8.19
N HIS A 108 14.80 -6.25 8.39
CA HIS A 108 15.52 -7.54 8.49
C HIS A 108 15.08 -8.62 7.51
N LYS A 109 13.77 -8.77 7.29
CA LYS A 109 13.22 -9.86 6.50
C LYS A 109 12.17 -9.33 5.54
N ALA A 110 12.28 -9.70 4.28
CA ALA A 110 11.31 -9.31 3.26
C ALA A 110 9.92 -9.90 3.58
N ALA A 111 8.89 -9.05 3.48
CA ALA A 111 7.50 -9.46 3.62
C ALA A 111 7.07 -10.37 2.46
N LYS A 112 6.26 -11.39 2.75
CA LYS A 112 5.54 -12.16 1.74
C LYS A 112 4.29 -11.38 1.31
N ILE A 113 4.21 -11.09 0.02
CA ILE A 113 3.24 -10.17 -0.57
C ILE A 113 2.20 -10.97 -1.36
N ALA A 114 0.93 -10.76 -1.04
CA ALA A 114 -0.20 -11.22 -1.83
C ALA A 114 -0.93 -10.03 -2.46
N VAL A 115 -1.36 -10.20 -3.71
CA VAL A 115 -2.27 -9.28 -4.39
C VAL A 115 -3.57 -10.02 -4.67
N TYR A 116 -4.67 -9.55 -4.10
CA TYR A 116 -6.00 -10.06 -4.35
C TYR A 116 -6.55 -9.47 -5.65
N SER A 117 -6.71 -10.29 -6.70
CA SER A 117 -7.09 -9.85 -8.05
C SER A 117 -7.85 -10.93 -8.83
N PRO A 118 -8.86 -10.56 -9.65
CA PRO A 118 -9.67 -11.50 -10.43
C PRO A 118 -8.97 -12.04 -11.69
N ILE A 119 -7.68 -11.73 -11.89
CA ILE A 119 -6.87 -12.15 -13.06
C ILE A 119 -7.00 -13.64 -13.43
N LYS A 120 -7.23 -14.52 -12.44
CA LYS A 120 -7.31 -15.98 -12.67
C LYS A 120 -8.64 -16.41 -13.28
N ILE A 121 -9.65 -15.56 -13.21
CA ILE A 121 -11.04 -15.90 -13.50
C ILE A 121 -11.67 -15.00 -14.56
N SER A 122 -10.97 -13.93 -14.95
CA SER A 122 -11.42 -12.97 -15.95
C SER A 122 -10.40 -12.82 -17.08
N PRO A 123 -10.83 -12.82 -18.36
CA PRO A 123 -9.97 -12.49 -19.49
C PRO A 123 -9.73 -10.98 -19.65
N ALA A 124 -10.41 -10.13 -18.87
CA ALA A 124 -10.25 -8.68 -18.99
C ALA A 124 -8.87 -8.23 -18.48
N GLU A 125 -8.31 -7.23 -19.16
CA GLU A 125 -6.98 -6.67 -18.89
C GLU A 125 -6.94 -5.80 -17.61
N PHE A 126 -7.47 -6.31 -16.48
CA PHE A 126 -7.44 -5.62 -15.19
C PHE A 126 -6.00 -5.32 -14.74
N GLU A 127 -5.05 -6.20 -15.08
CA GLU A 127 -3.61 -6.05 -14.78
C GLU A 127 -3.00 -4.74 -15.27
N ASN A 128 -3.43 -4.26 -16.44
CA ASN A 128 -2.89 -3.08 -17.09
C ASN A 128 -3.31 -1.77 -16.40
N THR A 129 -4.14 -1.89 -15.36
CA THR A 129 -4.71 -0.76 -14.62
C THR A 129 -4.39 -0.80 -13.12
N ASP A 130 -3.81 -1.87 -12.59
CA ASP A 130 -3.42 -1.92 -11.19
C ASP A 130 -2.10 -1.16 -10.95
N ALA A 131 -2.16 -0.04 -10.23
CA ALA A 131 -0.97 0.70 -9.83
C ALA A 131 -0.03 -0.11 -8.91
N VAL A 132 -0.56 -0.90 -7.99
CA VAL A 132 0.25 -1.74 -7.10
C VAL A 132 0.96 -2.84 -7.87
N LEU A 133 0.28 -3.60 -8.73
CA LEU A 133 0.96 -4.60 -9.57
C LEU A 133 1.98 -3.96 -10.50
N LEU A 134 1.64 -2.81 -11.09
CA LEU A 134 2.53 -2.07 -11.98
C LEU A 134 3.83 -1.68 -11.25
N VAL A 135 3.72 -1.11 -10.04
CA VAL A 135 4.91 -0.68 -9.29
C VAL A 135 5.68 -1.86 -8.70
N LEU A 136 5.02 -2.94 -8.29
CA LEU A 136 5.69 -4.18 -7.86
C LEU A 136 6.51 -4.78 -9.00
N LYS A 137 5.91 -4.90 -10.21
CA LYS A 137 6.61 -5.36 -11.43
C LYS A 137 7.77 -4.42 -11.77
N TYR A 138 7.54 -3.10 -11.77
CA TYR A 138 8.59 -2.12 -12.05
C TYR A 138 9.72 -2.18 -11.03
N ALA A 139 9.43 -2.28 -9.74
CA ALA A 139 10.43 -2.40 -8.68
C ALA A 139 11.07 -3.81 -8.60
N GLU A 140 10.59 -4.79 -9.38
CA GLU A 140 11.02 -6.19 -9.33
C GLU A 140 10.80 -6.85 -7.95
N ILE A 141 9.73 -6.46 -7.27
CA ILE A 141 9.32 -7.05 -6.00
C ILE A 141 8.40 -8.24 -6.30
N PRO A 142 8.76 -9.47 -5.88
CA PRO A 142 7.93 -10.65 -6.09
C PRO A 142 6.65 -10.59 -5.25
N PHE A 143 5.56 -11.07 -5.84
CA PHE A 143 4.25 -11.20 -5.20
C PHE A 143 3.54 -12.45 -5.72
N GLU A 144 2.56 -12.92 -4.97
CA GLU A 144 1.64 -13.97 -5.43
C GLU A 144 0.25 -13.37 -5.66
N VAL A 145 -0.38 -13.73 -6.78
CA VAL A 145 -1.77 -13.35 -7.01
C VAL A 145 -2.68 -14.41 -6.40
N ILE A 146 -3.59 -13.96 -5.56
CA ILE A 146 -4.65 -14.76 -4.94
C ILE A 146 -6.01 -14.15 -5.28
N TYR A 147 -7.08 -14.91 -5.08
CA TYR A 147 -8.44 -14.42 -5.25
C TYR A 147 -9.38 -15.08 -4.22
N ASP A 148 -10.68 -15.10 -4.49
CA ASP A 148 -11.71 -15.61 -3.60
C ASP A 148 -11.42 -17.04 -3.13
N GLU A 149 -11.01 -17.93 -4.05
CA GLU A 149 -10.80 -19.34 -3.71
C GLU A 149 -9.66 -19.57 -2.71
N GLU A 150 -8.51 -18.94 -2.91
CA GLU A 150 -7.37 -19.11 -2.01
C GLU A 150 -7.66 -18.55 -0.62
N ILE A 151 -8.42 -17.44 -0.56
CA ILE A 151 -8.85 -16.88 0.73
C ILE A 151 -9.82 -17.84 1.42
N LEU A 152 -10.83 -18.35 0.72
CA LEU A 152 -11.81 -19.30 1.26
C LEU A 152 -11.19 -20.65 1.66
N LYS A 153 -10.07 -21.05 1.02
CA LYS A 153 -9.25 -22.21 1.41
C LYS A 153 -8.35 -21.96 2.62
N GLY A 154 -8.34 -20.74 3.18
CA GLY A 154 -7.57 -20.39 4.37
C GLY A 154 -6.08 -20.14 4.09
N GLU A 155 -5.71 -19.66 2.90
CA GLU A 155 -4.30 -19.48 2.51
C GLU A 155 -3.69 -18.15 2.97
N LEU A 156 -4.50 -17.18 3.42
CA LEU A 156 -4.03 -15.86 3.86
C LEU A 156 -2.89 -15.88 4.91
N PRO A 157 -2.86 -16.79 5.91
CA PRO A 157 -1.78 -16.83 6.90
C PRO A 157 -0.38 -17.10 6.33
N LYS A 158 -0.26 -17.46 5.05
CA LYS A 158 1.03 -17.63 4.37
C LYS A 158 1.73 -16.29 4.08
N TYR A 159 1.01 -15.17 4.12
CA TYR A 159 1.47 -13.85 3.69
C TYR A 159 1.58 -12.89 4.88
N ASP A 160 2.40 -11.85 4.71
CA ASP A 160 2.56 -10.77 5.70
C ASP A 160 1.78 -9.52 5.28
N TRP A 161 1.56 -9.35 3.98
CA TRP A 161 0.97 -8.15 3.38
C TRP A 161 -0.01 -8.51 2.27
N LEU A 162 -1.19 -7.87 2.25
CA LEU A 162 -2.25 -8.10 1.28
C LEU A 162 -2.69 -6.79 0.62
N HIS A 163 -2.68 -6.75 -0.72
CA HIS A 163 -3.36 -5.69 -1.49
C HIS A 163 -4.74 -6.13 -1.98
N LEU A 164 -5.75 -5.26 -1.86
CA LEU A 164 -7.05 -5.43 -2.52
C LEU A 164 -7.09 -4.63 -3.85
N HIS A 165 -6.97 -5.32 -4.98
CA HIS A 165 -7.03 -4.69 -6.31
C HIS A 165 -8.46 -4.37 -6.71
N HIS A 166 -8.92 -3.12 -6.62
CA HIS A 166 -10.16 -2.57 -7.24
C HIS A 166 -11.45 -3.42 -7.15
N GLU A 167 -11.46 -4.40 -6.26
CA GLU A 167 -12.51 -5.39 -6.18
C GLU A 167 -13.74 -4.80 -5.48
N ASP A 168 -14.88 -5.38 -5.85
CA ASP A 168 -16.17 -5.05 -5.27
C ASP A 168 -16.60 -6.13 -4.30
N PHE A 169 -16.40 -5.86 -3.00
CA PHE A 169 -16.82 -6.77 -1.94
C PHE A 169 -18.34 -6.75 -1.69
N THR A 170 -19.09 -5.84 -2.31
CA THR A 170 -20.56 -5.81 -2.20
C THR A 170 -21.22 -6.84 -3.11
N GLY A 171 -20.49 -7.39 -4.10
CA GLY A 171 -21.03 -8.34 -5.08
C GLY A 171 -21.91 -7.69 -6.15
N GLN A 172 -21.85 -6.35 -6.32
CA GLN A 172 -22.59 -5.59 -7.33
C GLN A 172 -21.80 -5.42 -8.64
N PHE A 173 -20.77 -6.23 -8.85
CA PHE A 173 -19.95 -6.27 -10.07
C PHE A 173 -19.40 -4.90 -10.50
N GLY A 174 -19.01 -4.07 -9.55
CA GLY A 174 -18.48 -2.74 -9.82
C GLY A 174 -19.56 -1.69 -10.13
N LYS A 175 -20.85 -2.01 -9.98
CA LYS A 175 -22.02 -1.18 -10.37
C LYS A 175 -21.99 -0.70 -11.82
N ASN A 176 -21.25 -1.39 -12.68
CA ASN A 176 -21.13 -1.07 -14.09
C ASN A 176 -20.98 -2.34 -14.91
N LEU A 177 -22.13 -2.91 -15.28
CA LEU A 177 -22.22 -4.05 -16.18
C LEU A 177 -21.65 -3.79 -17.58
N ARG A 178 -21.26 -2.56 -17.94
CA ARG A 178 -20.53 -2.29 -19.18
C ARG A 178 -19.05 -2.68 -19.07
N ARG A 179 -18.51 -2.86 -17.86
CA ARG A 179 -17.12 -3.25 -17.59
C ARG A 179 -16.97 -4.70 -17.16
N THR A 180 -18.04 -5.29 -16.64
CA THR A 180 -18.09 -6.70 -16.23
C THR A 180 -18.80 -7.51 -17.31
N SER A 181 -18.11 -8.50 -17.88
CA SER A 181 -18.70 -9.39 -18.88
C SER A 181 -19.60 -10.44 -18.23
N GLN A 182 -20.44 -11.09 -19.04
CA GLN A 182 -21.26 -12.21 -18.57
C GLN A 182 -20.39 -13.40 -18.16
N GLU A 183 -19.24 -13.57 -18.80
CA GLU A 183 -18.24 -14.56 -18.45
C GLU A 183 -17.66 -14.30 -17.04
N ASP A 184 -17.40 -13.04 -16.68
CA ASP A 184 -16.91 -12.65 -15.35
C ASP A 184 -17.94 -12.94 -14.25
N ILE A 185 -19.22 -12.64 -14.52
CA ILE A 185 -20.33 -12.93 -13.59
C ILE A 185 -20.40 -14.44 -13.36
N LYS A 186 -20.47 -15.23 -14.44
CA LYS A 186 -20.54 -16.70 -14.36
C LYS A 186 -19.33 -17.31 -13.65
N ALA A 187 -18.14 -16.75 -13.84
CA ALA A 187 -16.94 -17.21 -13.16
C ALA A 187 -17.05 -17.03 -11.63
N GLN A 188 -17.53 -15.87 -11.18
CA GLN A 188 -17.77 -15.61 -9.75
C GLN A 188 -18.90 -16.46 -9.17
N GLU A 189 -20.01 -16.61 -9.89
CA GLU A 189 -21.11 -17.51 -9.51
C GLU A 189 -20.63 -18.96 -9.39
N ALA A 190 -19.77 -19.41 -10.31
CA ALA A 190 -19.21 -20.76 -10.26
C ALA A 190 -18.32 -20.96 -9.02
N ILE A 191 -17.57 -19.95 -8.58
CA ILE A 191 -16.81 -20.01 -7.33
C ILE A 191 -17.77 -20.05 -6.13
N ALA A 192 -18.75 -19.15 -6.08
CA ALA A 192 -19.74 -19.10 -5.01
C ALA A 192 -20.39 -20.48 -4.81
N ASN A 193 -20.87 -21.09 -5.90
CA ASN A 193 -21.46 -22.42 -5.90
C ASN A 193 -20.48 -23.52 -5.43
N ARG A 194 -19.22 -23.49 -5.88
CA ARG A 194 -18.19 -24.47 -5.45
C ARG A 194 -17.95 -24.46 -3.95
N PHE A 195 -18.08 -23.29 -3.31
CA PHE A 195 -17.88 -23.11 -1.88
C PHE A 195 -19.19 -23.09 -1.08
N GLY A 196 -20.32 -23.42 -1.71
CA GLY A 196 -21.61 -23.58 -1.04
C GLY A 196 -22.38 -22.28 -0.76
N TYR A 197 -22.00 -21.16 -1.39
CA TYR A 197 -22.74 -19.91 -1.32
C TYR A 197 -23.80 -19.85 -2.41
N THR A 198 -25.01 -19.41 -2.06
CA THR A 198 -26.11 -19.27 -3.01
C THR A 198 -25.97 -18.02 -3.87
N LYS A 199 -25.30 -16.98 -3.34
CA LYS A 199 -25.12 -15.69 -4.03
C LYS A 199 -23.66 -15.21 -3.95
N VAL A 200 -23.21 -14.46 -4.97
CA VAL A 200 -21.88 -13.83 -4.99
C VAL A 200 -21.67 -12.85 -3.83
N PRO A 201 -22.62 -11.95 -3.47
CA PRO A 201 -22.49 -11.08 -2.30
C PRO A 201 -22.22 -11.84 -0.99
N GLN A 202 -22.84 -13.01 -0.79
CA GLN A 202 -22.59 -13.84 0.39
C GLN A 202 -21.16 -14.38 0.42
N MET A 203 -20.65 -14.84 -0.72
CA MET A 203 -19.26 -15.28 -0.86
C MET A 203 -18.30 -14.11 -0.61
N LYS A 204 -18.54 -12.93 -1.21
CA LYS A 204 -17.69 -11.74 -1.04
C LYS A 204 -17.67 -11.25 0.41
N LEU A 205 -18.80 -11.29 1.12
CA LEU A 205 -18.85 -11.03 2.56
C LEU A 205 -18.01 -12.02 3.37
N ALA A 206 -18.05 -13.32 3.03
CA ALA A 206 -17.21 -14.32 3.70
C ALA A 206 -15.71 -14.07 3.46
N VAL A 207 -15.33 -13.71 2.23
CA VAL A 207 -13.95 -13.31 1.89
C VAL A 207 -13.56 -12.06 2.67
N ALA A 208 -14.43 -11.03 2.75
CA ALA A 208 -14.15 -9.81 3.50
C ALA A 208 -13.91 -10.09 5.00
N LYS A 209 -14.69 -10.99 5.59
CA LYS A 209 -14.50 -11.44 6.97
C LYS A 209 -13.15 -12.15 7.18
N LEU A 210 -12.74 -13.03 6.27
CA LEU A 210 -11.45 -13.72 6.35
C LEU A 210 -10.27 -12.74 6.21
N ILE A 211 -10.41 -11.70 5.38
CA ILE A 211 -9.41 -10.62 5.30
C ILE A 211 -9.39 -9.81 6.60
N LYS A 212 -10.55 -9.53 7.21
CA LYS A 212 -10.63 -8.89 8.53
C LYS A 212 -9.91 -9.72 9.60
N GLU A 213 -10.10 -11.04 9.59
CA GLU A 213 -9.40 -11.96 10.50
C GLU A 213 -7.88 -11.98 10.24
N PHE A 214 -7.45 -11.99 8.98
CA PHE A 214 -6.03 -11.88 8.59
C PHE A 214 -5.39 -10.62 9.19
N CYS A 215 -6.04 -9.46 9.03
CA CYS A 215 -5.56 -8.22 9.62
C CYS A 215 -5.59 -8.29 11.15
N ALA A 216 -6.68 -8.74 11.76
CA ALA A 216 -6.78 -8.92 13.22
C ALA A 216 -5.69 -9.86 13.78
N GLY A 217 -5.25 -10.85 13.01
CA GLY A 217 -4.21 -11.81 13.34
C GLY A 217 -2.78 -11.26 13.29
N GLY A 218 -2.56 -10.07 12.72
CA GLY A 218 -1.24 -9.45 12.57
C GLY A 218 -0.83 -9.11 11.14
N GLY A 219 -1.66 -9.44 10.14
CA GLY A 219 -1.41 -9.10 8.75
C GLY A 219 -1.53 -7.61 8.46
N PHE A 220 -0.88 -7.16 7.39
CA PHE A 220 -1.00 -5.78 6.89
C PHE A 220 -1.93 -5.73 5.67
N LEU A 221 -2.96 -4.89 5.72
CA LEU A 221 -3.93 -4.69 4.63
C LEU A 221 -3.72 -3.35 3.93
N PHE A 222 -3.49 -3.37 2.63
CA PHE A 222 -3.42 -2.17 1.79
C PHE A 222 -4.55 -2.17 0.77
N ALA A 223 -5.49 -1.22 0.86
CA ALA A 223 -6.59 -1.12 -0.10
C ALA A 223 -6.59 0.23 -0.81
N MET A 224 -6.93 0.21 -2.10
CA MET A 224 -7.06 1.40 -2.93
C MET A 224 -8.34 1.38 -3.74
N CYS A 225 -8.77 2.56 -4.19
CA CYS A 225 -9.95 2.71 -5.04
C CYS A 225 -11.18 2.02 -4.39
N SER A 226 -12.01 1.34 -5.18
CA SER A 226 -13.21 0.60 -4.75
C SER A 226 -12.95 -0.44 -3.66
N GLY A 227 -11.75 -1.02 -3.61
CA GLY A 227 -11.41 -2.02 -2.59
C GLY A 227 -11.40 -1.46 -1.16
N ALA A 228 -11.17 -0.15 -0.98
CA ALA A 228 -11.23 0.48 0.33
C ALA A 228 -12.67 0.71 0.81
N GLU A 229 -13.52 1.23 -0.08
CA GLU A 229 -14.92 1.57 0.22
C GLU A 229 -15.80 0.32 0.32
N THR A 230 -15.77 -0.54 -0.69
CA THR A 230 -16.67 -1.70 -0.79
C THR A 230 -16.41 -2.73 0.30
N PHE A 231 -15.17 -2.82 0.80
CA PHE A 231 -14.79 -3.70 1.88
C PHE A 231 -15.53 -3.36 3.18
N ASP A 232 -15.54 -2.07 3.56
CA ASP A 232 -16.28 -1.61 4.73
C ASP A 232 -17.79 -1.67 4.51
N ILE A 233 -18.28 -1.41 3.29
CA ILE A 233 -19.71 -1.57 2.97
C ILE A 233 -20.16 -3.03 3.17
N ALA A 234 -19.40 -3.99 2.65
CA ALA A 234 -19.72 -5.42 2.80
C ALA A 234 -19.77 -5.82 4.27
N LEU A 235 -18.79 -5.39 5.08
CA LEU A 235 -18.75 -5.68 6.51
C LEU A 235 -19.93 -5.04 7.27
N ALA A 236 -20.30 -3.80 6.94
CA ALA A 236 -21.43 -3.11 7.57
C ALA A 236 -22.78 -3.73 7.20
N ALA A 237 -22.90 -4.25 5.97
CA ALA A 237 -24.12 -4.87 5.43
C ALA A 237 -24.23 -6.37 5.76
N GLU A 238 -23.48 -6.89 6.72
CA GLU A 238 -23.58 -8.31 7.09
C GLU A 238 -25.01 -8.68 7.50
N GLY A 239 -25.64 -9.56 6.72
CA GLY A 239 -27.01 -10.03 6.94
C GLY A 239 -28.09 -9.09 6.39
N VAL A 240 -27.72 -8.08 5.61
CA VAL A 240 -28.61 -7.09 4.98
C VAL A 240 -28.44 -7.17 3.47
N ASP A 241 -29.55 -7.24 2.73
CA ASP A 241 -29.46 -7.20 1.27
C ASP A 241 -29.32 -5.76 0.77
N ILE A 242 -28.20 -5.49 0.11
CA ILE A 242 -27.84 -4.18 -0.45
C ILE A 242 -27.68 -4.23 -1.97
N VAL A 243 -27.98 -5.38 -2.58
CA VAL A 243 -27.82 -5.62 -4.01
C VAL A 243 -29.19 -5.54 -4.66
N ASP A 244 -29.28 -4.80 -5.78
CA ASP A 244 -30.50 -4.79 -6.59
C ASP A 244 -30.71 -6.15 -7.28
N ASN A 245 -31.73 -6.28 -8.12
CA ASN A 245 -32.18 -7.51 -8.81
C ASN A 245 -31.13 -8.28 -9.64
N LEU A 246 -29.85 -7.88 -9.59
CA LEU A 246 -28.69 -8.57 -10.15
C LEU A 246 -28.46 -9.97 -9.58
N ASP A 247 -28.78 -10.23 -8.31
CA ASP A 247 -28.56 -11.53 -7.67
C ASP A 247 -29.85 -12.35 -7.43
N GLY A 248 -30.97 -11.88 -8.03
CA GLY A 248 -32.23 -12.61 -8.14
C GLY A 248 -33.31 -12.24 -7.12
N ASP A 249 -33.04 -11.33 -6.19
CA ASP A 249 -34.05 -10.70 -5.34
C ASP A 249 -33.78 -9.18 -5.18
N GLY A 250 -34.53 -8.51 -4.31
CA GLY A 250 -34.48 -7.05 -4.18
C GLY A 250 -33.79 -6.58 -2.90
N ILE A 251 -33.26 -5.37 -2.97
CA ILE A 251 -32.68 -4.64 -1.82
C ILE A 251 -33.66 -4.63 -0.64
N ASP A 252 -33.13 -4.84 0.57
CA ASP A 252 -33.90 -4.67 1.80
C ASP A 252 -34.37 -3.19 1.91
N PRO A 253 -35.68 -2.89 1.98
CA PRO A 253 -36.17 -1.51 2.04
C PRO A 253 -35.60 -0.69 3.21
N ASP A 254 -35.17 -1.36 4.28
CA ASP A 254 -34.58 -0.76 5.47
C ASP A 254 -33.05 -0.87 5.50
N ALA A 255 -32.40 -1.28 4.39
CA ALA A 255 -30.97 -1.61 4.33
C ALA A 255 -30.06 -0.57 4.99
N GLN A 256 -30.29 0.71 4.68
CA GLN A 256 -29.51 1.83 5.21
C GLN A 256 -29.55 1.92 6.74
N SER A 257 -30.70 1.61 7.34
CA SER A 257 -30.90 1.68 8.80
C SER A 257 -30.36 0.46 9.55
N LYS A 258 -30.13 -0.64 8.83
CA LYS A 258 -29.63 -1.92 9.37
C LYS A 258 -28.11 -2.07 9.30
N LEU A 259 -27.39 -1.11 8.71
CA LEU A 259 -25.94 -1.13 8.63
C LEU A 259 -25.29 -1.07 10.02
N ASP A 260 -24.32 -1.94 10.26
CA ASP A 260 -23.53 -1.97 11.49
C ASP A 260 -22.11 -1.43 11.25
N PHE A 261 -21.92 -0.14 11.55
CA PHE A 261 -20.62 0.51 11.39
C PHE A 261 -19.56 0.06 12.40
N GLU A 262 -19.88 -0.68 13.46
CA GLU A 262 -18.86 -1.23 14.38
C GLU A 262 -18.04 -2.34 13.69
N LYS A 263 -18.57 -2.92 12.61
CA LYS A 263 -17.90 -3.98 11.85
C LYS A 263 -16.84 -3.46 10.87
N THR A 264 -16.84 -2.17 10.55
CA THR A 264 -15.97 -1.57 9.53
C THR A 264 -14.60 -1.17 10.08
N PHE A 265 -13.63 -0.98 9.19
CA PHE A 265 -12.28 -0.53 9.52
C PHE A 265 -12.20 0.98 9.66
N ALA A 266 -12.59 1.69 8.61
CA ALA A 266 -12.26 3.09 8.39
C ALA A 266 -13.48 3.99 8.36
N PHE A 267 -14.63 3.48 7.93
CA PHE A 267 -15.78 4.34 7.61
C PHE A 267 -17.00 4.11 8.50
N HIS A 268 -17.73 5.17 8.82
CA HIS A 268 -18.99 5.12 9.56
C HIS A 268 -19.99 6.14 9.01
N ASN A 269 -21.27 5.99 9.37
CA ASN A 269 -22.35 6.92 9.02
C ASN A 269 -22.48 7.23 7.52
N PHE A 270 -21.97 6.35 6.66
CA PHE A 270 -22.08 6.52 5.22
C PHE A 270 -23.48 6.13 4.73
N LYS A 271 -23.88 6.74 3.62
CA LYS A 271 -25.12 6.45 2.91
C LYS A 271 -24.82 5.61 1.68
N LEU A 272 -25.51 4.49 1.54
CA LEU A 272 -25.46 3.65 0.35
C LEU A 272 -26.06 4.42 -0.83
N GLN A 273 -25.40 4.35 -1.98
CA GLN A 273 -25.93 4.82 -3.24
C GLN A 273 -26.74 3.71 -3.89
N LEU A 274 -28.03 3.59 -3.57
CA LEU A 274 -28.86 2.47 -4.08
C LEU A 274 -29.42 2.73 -5.49
N ASP A 275 -29.55 3.99 -5.90
CA ASP A 275 -30.11 4.35 -7.20
C ASP A 275 -29.05 4.35 -8.32
N GLU A 276 -29.41 3.79 -9.49
CA GLU A 276 -28.55 3.70 -10.69
C GLU A 276 -28.21 5.06 -11.33
N TYR A 277 -28.96 6.13 -11.01
CA TYR A 277 -28.91 7.40 -11.74
C TYR A 277 -27.54 8.12 -11.68
N GLU A 278 -26.73 7.89 -10.64
CA GLU A 278 -25.45 8.56 -10.42
C GLU A 278 -24.19 7.77 -10.88
N GLY A 279 -24.33 6.55 -11.41
CA GLY A 279 -23.23 5.77 -11.99
C GLY A 279 -22.46 4.85 -11.01
N MET A 280 -21.13 4.72 -11.20
CA MET A 280 -20.23 3.72 -10.56
C MET A 280 -19.97 3.89 -9.04
N ASN A 281 -20.79 4.63 -8.30
CA ASN A 281 -20.55 4.95 -6.89
C ASN A 281 -21.24 3.95 -5.95
N PHE A 282 -20.60 3.60 -4.83
CA PHE A 282 -21.18 2.68 -3.85
C PHE A 282 -21.84 3.40 -2.68
N SER A 283 -21.24 4.49 -2.22
CA SER A 283 -21.72 5.29 -1.10
C SER A 283 -21.18 6.72 -1.15
N ASP A 284 -21.63 7.53 -0.20
CA ASP A 284 -21.08 8.87 0.05
C ASP A 284 -19.70 8.87 0.76
N ILE A 285 -19.09 7.70 1.01
CA ILE A 285 -17.66 7.58 1.33
C ILE A 285 -16.84 8.20 0.21
N ASN A 286 -17.20 7.94 -1.04
CA ASN A 286 -16.48 8.45 -2.19
C ASN A 286 -16.75 9.94 -2.40
N SER A 287 -15.82 10.80 -1.97
CA SER A 287 -15.88 12.22 -2.31
C SER A 287 -15.49 12.40 -3.78
N SER A 288 -16.50 12.62 -4.62
CA SER A 288 -16.33 12.87 -6.05
C SER A 288 -15.98 14.32 -6.37
N ALA A 289 -15.62 15.14 -5.38
CA ALA A 289 -15.42 16.60 -5.49
C ALA A 289 -14.40 17.05 -6.56
N GLY A 290 -13.70 16.13 -7.23
CA GLY A 290 -12.88 16.41 -8.42
C GLY A 290 -13.28 15.70 -9.72
N ARG A 291 -14.27 14.79 -9.76
CA ARG A 291 -14.67 14.07 -10.99
C ARG A 291 -15.23 14.98 -12.09
N TYR A 292 -15.80 16.12 -11.71
CA TYR A 292 -16.44 17.08 -12.62
C TYR A 292 -15.67 18.40 -12.77
N ARG A 293 -14.50 18.54 -12.12
CA ARG A 293 -13.60 19.66 -12.44
C ARG A 293 -13.06 19.41 -13.84
N SER A 294 -13.17 20.44 -14.68
CA SER A 294 -12.90 20.38 -16.12
C SER A 294 -11.58 19.65 -16.40
N TRP A 295 -11.56 18.83 -17.46
CA TRP A 295 -10.40 18.14 -18.01
C TRP A 295 -9.31 19.15 -18.42
N GLY A 296 -8.66 19.79 -17.44
CA GLY A 296 -7.83 20.98 -17.62
C GLY A 296 -7.38 21.68 -16.33
N GLU A 297 -8.01 21.46 -15.18
CA GLU A 297 -7.48 21.93 -13.87
C GLU A 297 -6.43 20.93 -13.35
N ASN A 298 -5.23 20.98 -13.94
CA ASN A 298 -4.13 20.03 -13.72
C ASN A 298 -3.40 20.17 -12.36
N ASP A 299 -3.89 21.01 -11.43
CA ASP A 299 -3.15 21.45 -10.23
C ASP A 299 -3.92 21.23 -8.92
N VAL A 300 -4.58 20.08 -8.75
CA VAL A 300 -5.15 19.70 -7.45
C VAL A 300 -4.19 18.75 -6.73
N TYR A 301 -3.88 19.08 -5.48
CA TYR A 301 -2.95 18.33 -4.64
C TYR A 301 -3.57 18.02 -3.29
N PHE A 302 -3.14 16.93 -2.68
CA PHE A 302 -3.34 16.67 -1.26
C PHE A 302 -2.00 16.75 -0.53
N SER A 303 -2.03 17.21 0.72
CA SER A 303 -0.85 17.31 1.56
C SER A 303 -0.72 16.10 2.46
N LEU A 304 0.50 15.59 2.60
CA LEU A 304 0.88 14.63 3.64
C LEU A 304 1.11 15.36 4.97
N PHE A 305 0.69 14.74 6.07
CA PHE A 305 1.02 15.20 7.41
C PHE A 305 2.44 14.80 7.79
N ASP A 306 3.12 15.68 8.54
CA ASP A 306 4.42 15.39 9.13
C ASP A 306 4.24 14.63 10.45
N PHE A 307 4.85 13.44 10.54
CA PHE A 307 4.80 12.60 11.74
C PHE A 307 6.14 12.54 12.45
N SER A 308 6.10 12.30 13.77
CA SER A 308 7.33 12.11 14.52
C SER A 308 7.98 10.78 14.17
N ALA A 309 9.20 10.81 13.61
CA ALA A 309 9.98 9.59 13.37
C ALA A 309 10.33 8.83 14.66
N LYS A 310 10.25 9.49 15.83
CA LYS A 310 10.56 8.89 17.13
C LYS A 310 9.32 8.38 17.87
N TRP A 311 8.22 9.12 17.80
CA TRP A 311 7.00 8.84 18.58
C TRP A 311 5.91 8.16 17.75
N ASP A 312 5.79 8.57 16.48
CA ASP A 312 4.78 8.11 15.53
C ASP A 312 5.47 7.34 14.39
N VAL A 313 6.32 6.37 14.76
CA VAL A 313 7.23 5.66 13.84
C VAL A 313 6.48 5.07 12.64
N ILE A 314 5.31 4.46 12.88
CA ILE A 314 4.52 3.79 11.83
C ILE A 314 4.02 4.80 10.79
N PRO A 315 3.20 5.82 11.13
CA PRO A 315 2.79 6.80 10.13
C PRO A 315 3.97 7.58 9.55
N ALA A 316 5.05 7.83 10.31
CA ALA A 316 6.28 8.42 9.78
C ALA A 316 6.91 7.56 8.67
N MET A 317 6.96 6.23 8.81
CA MET A 317 7.40 5.33 7.74
C MET A 317 6.48 5.40 6.52
N LEU A 318 5.17 5.40 6.75
CA LEU A 318 4.16 5.32 5.69
C LEU A 318 4.11 6.59 4.82
N VAL A 319 4.51 7.75 5.35
CA VAL A 319 4.53 9.03 4.61
C VAL A 319 5.90 9.44 4.07
N GLN A 320 6.96 8.62 4.21
CA GLN A 320 8.30 8.98 3.69
C GLN A 320 8.24 9.31 2.19
N ASN A 321 8.66 10.53 1.84
CA ASN A 321 8.60 11.01 0.47
C ASN A 321 9.59 12.17 0.24
N HIS A 322 9.87 12.49 -1.03
CA HIS A 322 10.69 13.65 -1.43
C HIS A 322 9.82 14.89 -1.64
N GLU A 323 8.50 14.72 -1.60
CA GLU A 323 7.48 15.75 -1.74
C GLU A 323 6.35 15.52 -0.73
N ASN A 324 5.84 16.60 -0.15
CA ASN A 324 4.70 16.58 0.77
C ASN A 324 3.37 16.91 0.09
N LEU A 325 3.39 17.51 -1.09
CA LEU A 325 2.23 17.78 -1.92
C LEU A 325 2.18 16.75 -3.04
N ILE A 326 1.14 15.93 -3.04
CA ILE A 326 0.97 14.84 -4.01
C ILE A 326 -0.19 15.22 -4.91
N ARG A 327 0.03 15.16 -6.23
CA ARG A 327 -1.03 15.42 -7.20
C ARG A 327 -2.17 14.45 -6.97
N GLU A 328 -3.38 14.99 -6.95
CA GLU A 328 -4.58 14.18 -6.83
C GLU A 328 -4.79 13.31 -8.08
N PHE A 329 -5.28 12.10 -7.86
CA PHE A 329 -5.60 11.16 -8.92
C PHE A 329 -6.95 10.49 -8.64
N PHE A 330 -7.56 9.98 -9.72
CA PHE A 330 -8.95 9.57 -9.72
C PHE A 330 -9.08 8.05 -9.82
N GLY A 331 -10.21 7.55 -9.31
CA GLY A 331 -10.58 6.15 -9.34
C GLY A 331 -12.09 5.96 -9.25
N GLN A 332 -12.51 4.71 -9.15
CA GLN A 332 -13.90 4.40 -8.79
C GLN A 332 -14.24 4.99 -7.42
N THR A 333 -13.41 4.74 -6.42
CA THR A 333 -13.34 5.55 -5.21
C THR A 333 -12.15 6.49 -5.33
N THR A 334 -12.42 7.77 -5.48
CA THR A 334 -11.40 8.81 -5.71
C THR A 334 -10.80 9.29 -4.39
N ALA A 335 -11.64 9.66 -3.44
CA ALA A 335 -11.22 10.22 -2.17
C ALA A 335 -12.26 9.87 -1.11
N PHE A 336 -11.92 10.11 0.16
CA PHE A 336 -12.77 9.79 1.29
C PHE A 336 -13.43 11.06 1.83
N SER A 337 -14.75 11.04 1.98
CA SER A 337 -15.50 12.11 2.63
C SER A 337 -15.10 12.23 4.09
N LYS A 338 -14.70 13.42 4.53
CA LYS A 338 -14.15 13.63 5.88
C LYS A 338 -15.11 13.25 7.01
N TYR A 339 -16.42 13.34 6.77
CA TYR A 339 -17.45 13.01 7.76
C TYR A 339 -17.75 11.51 7.86
N THR A 340 -17.28 10.70 6.91
CA THR A 340 -17.43 9.25 6.96
C THR A 340 -16.19 8.56 7.51
N VAL A 341 -15.02 9.23 7.55
CA VAL A 341 -13.80 8.68 8.16
C VAL A 341 -13.97 8.63 9.68
N LYS A 342 -13.79 7.44 10.27
CA LYS A 342 -13.87 7.22 11.72
C LYS A 342 -12.85 8.09 12.46
N PRO A 343 -13.20 8.65 13.62
CA PRO A 343 -12.23 9.36 14.46
C PRO A 343 -11.04 8.49 14.92
N SER A 344 -11.21 7.16 14.93
CA SER A 344 -10.14 6.21 15.25
C SER A 344 -9.17 5.97 14.09
N ALA A 345 -9.51 6.36 12.86
CA ALA A 345 -8.63 6.29 11.71
C ALA A 345 -7.71 7.52 11.69
N LEU A 346 -6.41 7.28 11.55
CA LEU A 346 -5.42 8.34 11.43
C LEU A 346 -5.36 8.84 9.99
N VAL A 347 -5.65 10.13 9.79
CA VAL A 347 -5.46 10.76 8.49
C VAL A 347 -4.00 11.12 8.28
N MET A 348 -3.38 10.55 7.25
CA MET A 348 -1.98 10.77 6.87
C MET A 348 -1.84 11.67 5.64
N GLY A 349 -2.88 11.77 4.81
CA GLY A 349 -2.93 12.69 3.67
C GLY A 349 -4.34 13.24 3.45
N THR A 350 -4.46 14.55 3.28
CA THR A 350 -5.76 15.23 3.12
C THR A 350 -5.66 16.40 2.16
N SER A 351 -6.78 16.76 1.53
CA SER A 351 -6.97 18.02 0.82
C SER A 351 -8.01 18.87 1.55
N SER A 352 -8.36 20.03 0.99
CA SER A 352 -9.37 20.91 1.61
C SER A 352 -10.75 20.23 1.68
N SER A 353 -11.09 19.38 0.70
CA SER A 353 -12.42 18.78 0.56
C SER A 353 -12.52 17.33 1.04
N SER A 354 -11.43 16.58 1.06
CA SER A 354 -11.49 15.13 1.27
C SER A 354 -10.20 14.57 1.85
N ASP A 355 -10.30 13.44 2.55
CA ASP A 355 -9.14 12.67 2.95
C ASP A 355 -8.70 11.74 1.81
N ARG A 356 -7.39 11.48 1.74
CA ARG A 356 -6.77 10.73 0.63
C ARG A 356 -6.02 9.50 1.10
N TYR A 357 -5.36 9.58 2.25
CA TYR A 357 -4.54 8.50 2.76
C TYR A 357 -4.75 8.36 4.26
N ILE A 358 -5.24 7.20 4.69
CA ILE A 358 -5.62 6.93 6.07
C ILE A 358 -5.03 5.62 6.56
N TYR A 359 -4.76 5.53 7.86
CA TYR A 359 -4.16 4.38 8.55
C TYR A 359 -4.97 4.01 9.78
N GLY A 360 -4.94 2.73 10.15
CA GLY A 360 -5.40 2.29 11.46
C GLY A 360 -4.89 0.91 11.84
N GLU A 361 -5.33 0.46 13.02
CA GLU A 361 -5.00 -0.85 13.56
C GLU A 361 -6.28 -1.69 13.68
N MET A 362 -6.14 -2.99 13.49
CA MET A 362 -7.21 -3.96 13.71
C MET A 362 -6.61 -5.16 14.42
N GLY A 363 -7.04 -5.45 15.64
CA GLY A 363 -6.45 -6.50 16.47
C GLY A 363 -4.94 -6.31 16.63
N ARG A 364 -4.15 -7.25 16.10
CA ARG A 364 -2.67 -7.21 16.13
C ARG A 364 -2.04 -6.67 14.85
N GLY A 365 -2.82 -6.51 13.80
CA GLY A 365 -2.36 -6.05 12.50
C GLY A 365 -2.84 -4.63 12.20
N GLN A 366 -2.65 -4.25 10.96
CA GLN A 366 -2.68 -2.86 10.54
C GLN A 366 -3.21 -2.74 9.14
N TRP A 367 -3.71 -1.55 8.82
CA TRP A 367 -4.28 -1.29 7.51
C TRP A 367 -4.05 0.16 7.08
N THR A 368 -4.07 0.34 5.76
CA THR A 368 -4.03 1.65 5.12
C THR A 368 -4.94 1.67 3.92
N PHE A 369 -5.77 2.70 3.83
CA PHE A 369 -6.58 2.96 2.65
C PHE A 369 -6.08 4.21 1.92
N TYR A 370 -5.89 4.09 0.61
CA TYR A 370 -5.35 5.15 -0.24
C TYR A 370 -6.29 5.41 -1.43
N GLY A 371 -6.90 6.58 -1.45
CA GLY A 371 -7.91 6.97 -2.43
C GLY A 371 -7.32 7.17 -3.82
N GLY A 372 -8.11 6.84 -4.85
CA GLY A 372 -7.70 6.91 -6.25
C GLY A 372 -7.17 5.58 -6.76
N HIS A 373 -6.82 5.55 -8.05
CA HIS A 373 -6.45 4.32 -8.74
C HIS A 373 -4.98 4.26 -9.18
N ASP A 374 -4.49 5.25 -9.93
CA ASP A 374 -3.12 5.30 -10.43
C ASP A 374 -2.58 6.74 -10.31
N PRO A 375 -1.50 6.96 -9.53
CA PRO A 375 -0.91 8.27 -9.32
C PRO A 375 -0.50 9.02 -10.59
N GLU A 376 0.04 8.32 -11.58
CA GLU A 376 0.54 8.93 -12.84
C GLU A 376 -0.34 8.65 -14.05
N GLY A 377 -1.42 7.92 -13.82
CA GLY A 377 -2.43 7.63 -14.83
C GLY A 377 -3.05 8.91 -15.37
N ARG A 378 -2.97 9.09 -16.69
CA ARG A 378 -3.64 10.18 -17.39
C ARG A 378 -4.94 9.68 -18.00
N GLY A 379 -6.01 10.46 -17.87
CA GLY A 379 -7.21 10.24 -18.66
C GLY A 379 -6.98 10.71 -20.10
N GLY A 380 -7.47 9.96 -21.08
CA GLY A 380 -7.58 10.44 -22.47
C GLY A 380 -8.29 9.43 -23.37
N GLY A 381 -9.30 9.86 -24.12
CA GLY A 381 -9.78 9.13 -25.30
C GLY A 381 -10.55 7.81 -25.09
N GLY A 382 -11.29 7.66 -23.99
CA GLY A 382 -12.22 6.53 -23.82
C GLY A 382 -11.60 5.16 -23.49
N ARG A 383 -10.26 5.03 -23.50
CA ARG A 383 -9.53 3.89 -22.94
C ARG A 383 -8.31 4.38 -22.15
N ARG A 384 -8.11 3.84 -20.94
CA ARG A 384 -6.94 4.13 -20.11
C ARG A 384 -5.74 3.40 -20.71
N MET A 385 -4.71 4.14 -21.13
CA MET A 385 -3.43 3.53 -21.47
C MET A 385 -2.71 3.12 -20.18
N PRO A 386 -2.01 1.97 -20.14
CA PRO A 386 -1.18 1.62 -19.00
C PRO A 386 -0.13 2.69 -18.74
N THR A 387 0.11 3.01 -17.48
CA THR A 387 1.17 3.95 -17.09
C THR A 387 2.54 3.33 -17.34
N ASP A 388 3.42 4.04 -18.05
CA ASP A 388 4.81 3.66 -18.19
C ASP A 388 5.65 4.31 -17.07
N LEU A 389 6.00 3.51 -16.05
CA LEU A 389 6.81 3.98 -14.91
C LEU A 389 8.24 4.35 -15.28
N ASN A 390 8.74 4.00 -16.49
CA ASN A 390 10.02 4.53 -16.96
C ASN A 390 9.98 6.05 -17.18
N LEU A 391 8.80 6.62 -17.42
CA LEU A 391 8.59 8.07 -17.51
C LEU A 391 8.40 8.73 -16.14
N TYR A 392 8.17 7.94 -15.09
CA TYR A 392 7.90 8.41 -13.73
C TYR A 392 8.69 7.64 -12.66
N PRO A 393 10.02 7.47 -12.80
CA PRO A 393 10.84 6.64 -11.90
C PRO A 393 10.89 7.18 -10.45
N ASN A 394 10.47 8.42 -10.27
CA ASN A 394 10.46 9.15 -9.02
C ASN A 394 9.03 9.61 -8.64
N SER A 395 7.96 8.91 -9.06
CA SER A 395 6.60 9.33 -8.73
C SER A 395 6.35 9.32 -7.21
N PRO A 396 5.98 10.45 -6.58
CA PRO A 396 5.77 10.51 -5.15
C PRO A 396 4.50 9.74 -4.73
N GLY A 397 3.48 9.65 -5.58
CA GLY A 397 2.27 8.86 -5.26
C GLY A 397 2.52 7.35 -5.26
N TYR A 398 3.37 6.85 -6.18
CA TYR A 398 3.78 5.44 -6.18
C TYR A 398 4.71 5.09 -5.02
N ARG A 399 5.53 6.03 -4.55
CA ARG A 399 6.34 5.83 -3.34
C ARG A 399 5.49 5.54 -2.10
N LEU A 400 4.33 6.17 -1.96
CA LEU A 400 3.43 5.90 -0.84
C LEU A 400 2.94 4.45 -0.86
N ILE A 401 2.66 3.87 -2.03
CA ILE A 401 2.35 2.44 -2.17
C ILE A 401 3.55 1.60 -1.67
N LEU A 402 4.76 1.91 -2.13
CA LEU A 402 5.96 1.14 -1.77
C LEU A 402 6.36 1.26 -0.30
N ASN A 403 6.05 2.37 0.38
CA ASN A 403 6.27 2.51 1.82
C ASN A 403 5.54 1.42 2.61
N ASN A 404 4.34 1.02 2.17
CA ASN A 404 3.53 -0.01 2.82
C ASN A 404 4.16 -1.41 2.72
N ILE A 405 4.96 -1.67 1.69
CA ILE A 405 5.54 -3.00 1.42
C ILE A 405 6.74 -3.29 2.33
N LEU A 406 7.55 -2.27 2.66
CA LEU A 406 8.69 -2.44 3.55
C LEU A 406 8.30 -2.44 5.03
N PHE A 407 7.09 -1.95 5.34
CA PHE A 407 6.61 -1.82 6.71
C PHE A 407 6.66 -3.14 7.53
N PRO A 408 6.16 -4.29 7.04
CA PRO A 408 6.19 -5.54 7.81
C PRO A 408 7.62 -6.05 8.08
N SER A 409 8.62 -5.52 7.37
CA SER A 409 10.03 -5.89 7.52
C SER A 409 10.70 -5.18 8.70
N ALA A 410 10.05 -4.17 9.31
CA ALA A 410 10.59 -3.38 10.41
C ALA A 410 10.53 -4.11 11.74
N ARG A 411 11.66 -4.12 12.48
CA ARG A 411 11.65 -4.60 13.87
C ARG A 411 10.85 -3.65 14.75
N LYS A 412 9.86 -4.18 15.48
CA LYS A 412 9.28 -3.47 16.63
C LYS A 412 10.37 -3.23 17.67
N LYS A 413 10.81 -1.98 17.87
CA LYS A 413 11.62 -1.61 19.04
C LYS A 413 10.79 -2.00 20.28
N LYS A 414 11.29 -2.91 21.13
CA LYS A 414 10.65 -3.18 22.42
C LYS A 414 10.61 -1.85 23.18
N ARG A 415 9.42 -1.31 23.46
CA ARG A 415 9.28 -0.14 24.33
C ARG A 415 9.98 -0.50 25.65
N LYS A 416 10.96 0.31 26.08
CA LYS A 416 11.47 0.20 27.44
C LYS A 416 10.34 0.65 28.35
N THR A 417 9.73 -0.29 29.07
CA THR A 417 8.86 -0.02 30.21
C THR A 417 9.68 0.43 31.40
#